data_AF-A0A3C1KV88-F1
#
_entry.id   AF-A0A3C1KV88-F1
#
_cell.length_a   1.000
_cell.length_b   1.000
_cell.length_c   1.000
_cell.angle_alpha   90.00
_cell.angle_beta   90.00
_cell.angle_gamma   90.00
#
_symmetry.space_group_name_H-M   'P 1'
#
loop_
_entity.id
_entity.type
_entity.pdbx_description
1 polymer ?
#
loop_
_entity_poly.entity_id
_entity_poly.type
_entity_poly.pdbx_seq_one_letter_code
_entity_poly.pdbx_strand_id
1 'polypeptide(L)'
;MVVTDVAVDTGVDASAAQDIEDAAVDPGDSGADGSSDATASDAGGTDGTVDGNVADAQSVDGWNPPPKGPNDLVFEFKGITLKPGEEVIMCYYLPPDGVERWLSAVSSEFKYGLHHLRVDRMYDANTKKAFGPVDCLQGTGHAPGDGKTWYTTGELPGAQDNDMHMNFPAGTGFRIGPKHGLYFEAHVLNTTMKTKKIEGKYHIYTVTKSQVSNSVGLLLAFNNKVSYPPKKITTQSSSCTFKKPYTLIFGTGHMHAYGTLLEAYVNNTKIYSTTAVEDVEITPYLPAIEIKKGDKLTWSCTYNNKTDKALNLGFSDIYDAMCGFVGFIYPTMDSEALICD
;
A
#
# COMPACT_ATOMS: atom_id res chain seq x y z
N MET A 1 -20.97 10.06 -28.12
CA MET A 1 -21.12 10.35 -26.69
C MET A 1 -19.70 10.54 -26.16
N VAL A 2 -19.30 11.79 -25.94
CA VAL A 2 -17.91 12.16 -25.67
C VAL A 2 -17.64 11.91 -24.19
N VAL A 3 -16.69 11.03 -23.88
CA VAL A 3 -16.18 10.81 -22.53
C VAL A 3 -15.11 11.87 -22.29
N THR A 4 -15.35 12.77 -21.34
CA THR A 4 -14.35 13.72 -20.86
C THR A 4 -13.62 13.11 -19.67
N ASP A 5 -12.36 12.74 -19.89
CA ASP A 5 -11.42 12.37 -18.83
C ASP A 5 -11.10 13.61 -17.98
N VAL A 6 -11.30 13.51 -16.66
CA VAL A 6 -10.91 14.54 -15.71
C VAL A 6 -9.47 14.25 -15.28
N ALA A 7 -8.53 15.04 -15.81
CA ALA A 7 -7.18 15.13 -15.25
C ALA A 7 -7.25 15.84 -13.89
N VAL A 8 -6.68 15.22 -12.86
CA VAL A 8 -6.50 15.86 -11.54
C VAL A 8 -5.13 16.55 -11.57
N ASP A 9 -5.15 17.88 -11.69
CA ASP A 9 -3.98 18.74 -11.46
C ASP A 9 -3.82 18.93 -9.95
N THR A 10 -2.74 18.42 -9.37
CA THR A 10 -2.43 18.55 -7.93
C THR A 10 -1.66 19.82 -7.58
N GLY A 11 -1.37 20.70 -8.54
CA GLY A 11 -0.97 22.08 -8.27
C GLY A 11 0.24 22.31 -7.34
N VAL A 12 1.21 21.39 -7.29
CA VAL A 12 2.45 21.61 -6.50
C VAL A 12 3.56 22.13 -7.42
N ASP A 13 3.99 23.37 -7.14
CA ASP A 13 4.99 24.14 -7.87
C ASP A 13 6.39 23.49 -7.80
N ALA A 14 7.06 23.39 -8.94
CA ALA A 14 8.31 22.64 -9.14
C ALA A 14 9.58 23.37 -8.63
N SER A 15 9.42 24.55 -8.00
CA SER A 15 10.55 25.39 -7.61
C SER A 15 11.15 25.05 -6.24
N ALA A 16 10.51 24.19 -5.43
CA ALA A 16 10.99 23.87 -4.08
C ALA A 16 12.10 22.80 -4.04
N ALA A 17 12.39 22.14 -5.17
CA ALA A 17 13.35 21.03 -5.24
C ALA A 17 14.82 21.46 -5.39
N GLN A 18 15.11 22.76 -5.58
CA GLN A 18 16.47 23.23 -5.90
C GLN A 18 17.31 23.67 -4.68
N ASP A 19 16.75 23.79 -3.48
CA ASP A 19 17.45 24.39 -2.33
C ASP A 19 18.11 23.37 -1.37
N ILE A 20 18.27 22.11 -1.77
CA ILE A 20 18.69 21.01 -0.85
C ILE A 20 20.21 20.67 -0.93
N GLU A 21 20.99 21.27 -1.84
CA GLU A 21 22.40 20.85 -2.02
C GLU A 21 23.43 21.39 -1.01
N ASP A 22 23.11 22.37 -0.15
CA ASP A 22 24.15 23.14 0.56
C ASP A 22 24.22 23.03 2.11
N ALA A 23 23.65 22.01 2.74
CA ALA A 23 23.70 21.92 4.22
C ALA A 23 24.00 20.53 4.79
N ALA A 24 25.22 20.01 4.57
CA ALA A 24 25.74 18.91 5.39
C ALA A 24 27.29 18.85 5.42
N VAL A 25 27.93 19.61 6.31
CA VAL A 25 29.26 19.27 6.89
C VAL A 25 29.39 19.91 8.28
N ASP A 26 29.40 19.11 9.36
CA ASP A 26 30.44 19.08 10.42
C ASP A 26 30.11 18.00 11.49
N PRO A 27 31.06 17.13 11.92
CA PRO A 27 30.85 16.12 12.97
C PRO A 27 31.56 16.44 14.30
N GLY A 28 30.92 16.08 15.43
CA GLY A 28 31.50 16.05 16.78
C GLY A 28 30.45 16.44 17.84
N ASP A 29 30.38 15.92 19.06
CA ASP A 29 31.21 14.98 19.83
C ASP A 29 30.39 14.53 21.08
N SER A 30 30.79 13.37 21.61
CA SER A 30 30.69 12.77 22.95
C SER A 30 29.60 13.11 23.98
N GLY A 31 29.11 12.05 24.65
CA GLY A 31 28.51 12.13 25.98
C GLY A 31 27.84 10.84 26.44
N ALA A 32 28.51 10.09 27.32
CA ALA A 32 28.08 8.80 27.87
C ALA A 32 27.15 8.90 29.09
N ASP A 33 26.70 7.71 29.51
CA ASP A 33 26.21 7.26 30.82
C ASP A 33 24.70 7.22 31.13
N GLY A 34 24.25 6.06 31.63
CA GLY A 34 23.07 5.96 32.47
C GLY A 34 22.25 4.67 32.36
N SER A 35 22.82 3.54 32.80
CA SER A 35 22.09 2.28 33.04
C SER A 35 21.22 2.37 34.31
N SER A 36 19.96 1.89 34.25
CA SER A 36 19.32 1.21 35.39
C SER A 36 18.13 0.34 34.96
N ASP A 37 18.22 -0.94 35.31
CA ASP A 37 17.17 -1.95 35.35
C ASP A 37 15.90 -1.50 36.10
N ALA A 38 14.74 -1.94 35.61
CA ALA A 38 13.61 -2.29 36.48
C ALA A 38 12.74 -3.38 35.83
N THR A 39 12.50 -4.39 36.65
CA THR A 39 11.89 -5.70 36.41
C THR A 39 10.38 -5.68 36.15
N ALA A 40 9.94 -6.75 35.50
CA ALA A 40 8.57 -7.15 35.25
C ALA A 40 7.69 -7.28 36.52
N SER A 41 6.40 -7.00 36.36
CA SER A 41 5.34 -7.58 37.18
C SER A 41 4.08 -7.76 36.34
N ASP A 42 3.71 -9.03 36.21
CA ASP A 42 2.46 -9.59 35.71
C ASP A 42 1.30 -9.29 36.69
N ALA A 43 0.14 -8.90 36.16
CA ALA A 43 -1.16 -8.97 36.84
C ALA A 43 -2.29 -8.79 35.81
N GLY A 44 -3.04 -9.86 35.58
CA GLY A 44 -4.07 -9.97 34.57
C GLY A 44 -5.37 -9.19 34.82
N GLY A 45 -6.13 -9.06 33.74
CA GLY A 45 -7.49 -8.55 33.69
C GLY A 45 -8.11 -8.93 32.36
N THR A 46 -8.89 -9.99 32.38
CA THR A 46 -9.64 -10.63 31.28
C THR A 46 -10.80 -9.78 30.77
N ASP A 47 -11.06 -9.79 29.46
CA ASP A 47 -12.28 -10.33 28.82
C ASP A 47 -12.65 -9.57 27.53
N GLY A 48 -12.90 -10.32 26.45
CA GLY A 48 -13.23 -9.79 25.13
C GLY A 48 -12.60 -10.55 23.95
N THR A 49 -12.35 -11.86 24.06
CA THR A 49 -12.00 -12.71 22.92
C THR A 49 -13.21 -12.87 22.00
N VAL A 50 -13.17 -12.24 20.83
CA VAL A 50 -13.95 -12.68 19.68
C VAL A 50 -13.21 -13.88 19.10
N ASP A 51 -13.61 -15.07 19.53
CA ASP A 51 -13.29 -16.33 18.86
C ASP A 51 -14.01 -16.35 17.51
N GLY A 52 -13.35 -15.81 16.48
CA GLY A 52 -13.61 -16.11 15.09
C GLY A 52 -12.33 -16.67 14.51
N ASN A 53 -12.31 -17.96 14.19
CA ASN A 53 -11.23 -18.61 13.46
C ASN A 53 -10.79 -17.73 12.28
N VAL A 54 -9.65 -17.09 12.44
CA VAL A 54 -8.94 -16.32 11.43
C VAL A 54 -8.44 -17.34 10.41
N ALA A 55 -9.09 -17.39 9.23
CA ALA A 55 -8.41 -17.92 8.06
C ALA A 55 -7.59 -16.76 7.51
N ASP A 56 -6.29 -16.78 7.82
CA ASP A 56 -5.33 -15.78 7.37
C ASP A 56 -5.42 -15.58 5.85
N ALA A 57 -5.36 -14.33 5.39
CA ALA A 57 -4.99 -14.02 4.01
C ALA A 57 -3.51 -13.67 3.88
N GLN A 58 -2.69 -14.19 4.79
CA GLN A 58 -1.24 -14.22 4.71
C GLN A 58 -0.80 -15.64 5.03
N SER A 59 -0.06 -16.26 4.11
CA SER A 59 0.43 -17.64 4.18
C SER A 59 -0.53 -18.67 4.84
N VAL A 60 -1.64 -19.03 4.18
CA VAL A 60 -2.33 -20.26 4.58
C VAL A 60 -1.44 -21.45 4.26
N ASP A 61 -1.06 -22.22 5.28
CA ASP A 61 -0.66 -23.61 5.11
C ASP A 61 -1.73 -24.29 4.25
N GLY A 62 -1.37 -24.70 3.03
CA GLY A 62 -2.30 -25.26 2.05
C GLY A 62 -2.93 -24.27 1.06
N TRP A 63 -2.40 -23.05 0.91
CA TRP A 63 -2.68 -22.24 -0.28
C TRP A 63 -2.33 -23.05 -1.53
N ASN A 64 -3.27 -23.14 -2.46
CA ASN A 64 -3.01 -23.71 -3.78
C ASN A 64 -3.19 -22.59 -4.80
N PRO A 65 -2.22 -22.42 -5.72
CA PRO A 65 -2.38 -21.46 -6.80
C PRO A 65 -3.65 -21.78 -7.58
N PRO A 66 -4.43 -20.77 -8.00
CA PRO A 66 -5.55 -21.00 -8.88
C PRO A 66 -5.11 -21.75 -10.14
N PRO A 67 -6.01 -22.49 -10.81
CA PRO A 67 -5.72 -23.08 -12.11
C PRO A 67 -5.19 -22.01 -13.08
N LYS A 68 -4.22 -22.38 -13.91
CA LYS A 68 -3.61 -21.48 -14.89
C LYS A 68 -4.68 -20.78 -15.72
N GLY A 69 -4.65 -19.45 -15.68
CA GLY A 69 -5.52 -18.57 -16.43
C GLY A 69 -5.05 -18.34 -17.88
N PRO A 70 -5.90 -17.70 -18.69
CA PRO A 70 -5.63 -17.47 -20.11
C PRO A 70 -4.42 -16.55 -20.37
N ASN A 71 -4.17 -15.58 -19.49
CA ASN A 71 -3.16 -14.53 -19.68
C ASN A 71 -2.35 -14.28 -18.40
N ASP A 72 -2.11 -15.32 -17.60
CA ASP A 72 -1.30 -15.24 -16.38
C ASP A 72 0.05 -14.59 -16.67
N LEU A 73 0.51 -13.79 -15.70
CA LEU A 73 1.75 -13.05 -15.80
C LEU A 73 2.61 -13.35 -14.58
N VAL A 74 3.90 -13.55 -14.81
CA VAL A 74 4.90 -13.67 -13.75
C VAL A 74 5.95 -12.60 -13.99
N PHE A 75 6.15 -11.72 -13.01
CA PHE A 75 7.24 -10.79 -13.00
C PHE A 75 8.38 -11.36 -12.16
N GLU A 76 9.58 -11.43 -12.72
CA GLU A 76 10.79 -11.90 -12.02
C GLU A 76 11.65 -10.71 -11.61
N PHE A 77 11.86 -10.55 -10.31
CA PHE A 77 12.78 -9.55 -9.78
C PHE A 77 14.21 -10.03 -10.02
N LYS A 78 14.92 -9.35 -10.94
CA LYS A 78 16.34 -9.62 -11.20
C LYS A 78 17.13 -9.29 -9.94
N GLY A 79 17.52 -10.33 -9.21
CA GLY A 79 17.99 -10.12 -7.85
C GLY A 79 19.24 -9.27 -7.72
N ILE A 80 19.29 -8.50 -6.63
CA ILE A 80 20.42 -7.67 -6.23
C ILE A 80 21.19 -8.31 -5.08
N THR A 81 22.45 -7.92 -4.91
CA THR A 81 23.28 -8.43 -3.82
C THR A 81 23.43 -7.36 -2.74
N LEU A 82 22.99 -7.68 -1.52
CA LEU A 82 23.11 -6.83 -0.34
C LEU A 82 24.15 -7.40 0.65
N LYS A 83 25.00 -6.53 1.19
CA LYS A 83 25.88 -6.83 2.34
C LYS A 83 25.06 -6.91 3.63
N PRO A 84 25.63 -7.45 4.72
CA PRO A 84 24.98 -7.43 6.03
C PRO A 84 24.53 -6.02 6.43
N GLY A 85 23.26 -5.89 6.81
CA GLY A 85 22.65 -4.64 7.26
C GLY A 85 22.34 -3.63 6.16
N GLU A 86 22.58 -3.94 4.88
CA GLU A 86 22.14 -3.08 3.79
C GLU A 86 20.63 -3.19 3.56
N GLU A 87 20.03 -2.06 3.21
CA GLU A 87 18.62 -1.87 2.90
C GLU A 87 18.53 -0.97 1.66
N VAL A 88 17.66 -1.32 0.72
CA VAL A 88 17.42 -0.54 -0.50
C VAL A 88 15.96 -0.65 -0.93
N ILE A 89 15.49 0.40 -1.60
CA ILE A 89 14.19 0.39 -2.27
C ILE A 89 14.45 0.37 -3.78
N MET A 90 14.03 -0.70 -4.44
CA MET A 90 14.25 -0.92 -5.86
C MET A 90 12.98 -0.78 -6.69
N CYS A 91 13.13 -0.15 -7.84
CA CYS A 91 12.04 0.09 -8.75
C CYS A 91 12.22 -0.65 -10.07
N TYR A 92 11.10 -1.17 -10.57
CA TYR A 92 11.01 -1.86 -11.84
C TYR A 92 9.79 -1.40 -12.60
N TYR A 93 9.86 -1.49 -13.93
CA TYR A 93 8.72 -1.23 -14.78
C TYR A 93 8.60 -2.30 -15.85
N LEU A 94 7.38 -2.83 -15.96
CA LEU A 94 6.95 -3.73 -17.02
C LEU A 94 5.95 -2.99 -17.92
N PRO A 95 6.29 -2.74 -19.20
CA PRO A 95 5.39 -2.05 -20.12
C PRO A 95 4.13 -2.84 -20.46
N PRO A 96 3.06 -2.15 -20.93
CA PRO A 96 1.92 -2.82 -21.51
C PRO A 96 2.35 -3.70 -22.69
N ASP A 97 1.78 -4.89 -22.76
CA ASP A 97 2.01 -5.86 -23.83
C ASP A 97 0.83 -5.97 -24.80
N GLY A 98 -0.16 -5.09 -24.67
CA GLY A 98 -1.36 -5.07 -25.49
C GLY A 98 -2.43 -6.07 -25.07
N VAL A 99 -2.24 -6.83 -23.99
CA VAL A 99 -3.17 -7.87 -23.53
C VAL A 99 -4.03 -7.35 -22.38
N GLU A 100 -5.36 -7.41 -22.54
CA GLU A 100 -6.27 -7.21 -21.42
C GLU A 100 -6.27 -8.43 -20.49
N ARG A 101 -6.15 -8.18 -19.18
CA ARG A 101 -6.22 -9.19 -18.13
C ARG A 101 -7.30 -8.85 -17.12
N TRP A 102 -7.89 -9.89 -16.54
CA TRP A 102 -8.78 -9.79 -15.41
C TRP A 102 -8.18 -10.63 -14.29
N LEU A 103 -7.57 -9.94 -13.33
CA LEU A 103 -6.87 -10.52 -12.20
C LEU A 103 -7.86 -11.14 -11.23
N SER A 104 -7.64 -12.41 -10.85
CA SER A 104 -8.44 -13.13 -9.86
C SER A 104 -7.67 -13.47 -8.60
N ALA A 105 -6.34 -13.49 -8.65
CA ALA A 105 -5.48 -13.71 -7.49
C ALA A 105 -4.06 -13.24 -7.78
N VAL A 106 -3.28 -12.97 -6.72
CA VAL A 106 -1.84 -12.72 -6.82
C VAL A 106 -1.08 -13.57 -5.81
N SER A 107 0.18 -13.87 -6.14
CA SER A 107 1.15 -14.36 -5.18
C SER A 107 2.49 -13.65 -5.30
N SER A 108 3.24 -13.53 -4.22
CA SER A 108 4.65 -13.13 -4.26
C SER A 108 5.50 -14.17 -3.57
N GLU A 109 6.65 -14.49 -4.16
CA GLU A 109 7.59 -15.47 -3.63
C GLU A 109 8.99 -14.86 -3.62
N PHE A 110 9.44 -14.44 -2.45
CA PHE A 110 10.81 -14.04 -2.17
C PHE A 110 11.46 -15.07 -1.25
N LYS A 111 12.72 -15.40 -1.50
CA LYS A 111 13.40 -16.38 -0.64
C LYS A 111 13.72 -15.82 0.75
N TYR A 112 14.03 -14.52 0.81
CA TYR A 112 14.29 -13.74 2.02
C TYR A 112 14.42 -12.27 1.63
N GLY A 113 14.33 -11.40 2.64
CA GLY A 113 14.76 -10.01 2.57
C GLY A 113 13.76 -9.05 1.95
N LEU A 114 12.56 -9.49 1.54
CA LEU A 114 11.48 -8.56 1.25
C LEU A 114 10.94 -7.99 2.57
N HIS A 115 10.89 -6.66 2.68
CA HIS A 115 10.17 -5.94 3.72
C HIS A 115 8.74 -5.67 3.27
N HIS A 116 8.59 -5.01 2.12
CA HIS A 116 7.32 -4.85 1.45
C HIS A 116 7.50 -4.68 -0.06
N LEU A 117 6.44 -5.01 -0.80
CA LEU A 117 6.31 -4.84 -2.23
C LEU A 117 5.05 -4.02 -2.54
N ARG A 118 5.21 -2.93 -3.27
CA ARG A 118 4.09 -2.17 -3.86
C ARG A 118 4.02 -2.45 -5.36
N VAL A 119 2.80 -2.62 -5.87
CA VAL A 119 2.55 -2.92 -7.29
C VAL A 119 1.50 -1.98 -7.85
N ASP A 120 1.93 -1.05 -8.68
CA ASP A 120 1.06 -0.08 -9.34
C ASP A 120 0.70 -0.51 -10.75
N ARG A 121 -0.57 -0.28 -11.10
CA ARG A 121 -1.02 -0.24 -12.49
C ARG A 121 -0.87 1.18 -13.03
N MET A 122 -0.09 1.30 -14.09
CA MET A 122 0.22 2.58 -14.73
C MET A 122 -0.40 2.65 -16.12
N TYR A 123 -1.16 3.71 -16.44
CA TYR A 123 -1.57 3.92 -17.84
C TYR A 123 -0.40 4.46 -18.65
N ASP A 124 0.00 3.74 -19.70
CA ASP A 124 1.10 4.12 -20.57
C ASP A 124 0.73 3.96 -22.04
N ALA A 125 0.17 5.02 -22.62
CA ALA A 125 -0.21 5.05 -24.02
C ALA A 125 0.99 5.01 -24.98
N ASN A 126 2.19 5.31 -24.50
CA ASN A 126 3.40 5.42 -25.33
C ASN A 126 4.29 4.18 -25.25
N THR A 127 3.93 3.20 -24.41
CA THR A 127 4.65 1.92 -24.23
C THR A 127 6.16 2.15 -24.07
N LYS A 128 6.52 2.82 -22.98
CA LYS A 128 7.90 3.11 -22.62
C LYS A 128 8.68 1.82 -22.37
N LYS A 129 10.01 1.92 -22.36
CA LYS A 129 10.85 0.73 -22.21
C LYS A 129 10.78 0.19 -20.78
N ALA A 130 10.80 -1.13 -20.65
CA ALA A 130 11.02 -1.78 -19.36
C ALA A 130 12.33 -1.30 -18.73
N PHE A 131 12.35 -1.16 -17.41
CA PHE A 131 13.56 -0.89 -16.64
C PHE A 131 13.53 -1.63 -15.30
N GLY A 132 14.66 -1.60 -14.60
CA GLY A 132 14.84 -2.20 -13.29
C GLY A 132 15.89 -3.32 -13.28
N PRO A 133 16.56 -3.57 -12.15
CA PRO A 133 16.49 -2.78 -10.92
C PRO A 133 17.14 -1.39 -11.09
N VAL A 134 16.50 -0.37 -10.53
CA VAL A 134 17.08 0.97 -10.30
C VAL A 134 16.70 1.40 -8.89
N ASP A 135 17.49 2.28 -8.28
CA ASP A 135 17.08 2.93 -7.03
C ASP A 135 15.78 3.71 -7.27
N CYS A 136 14.81 3.55 -6.38
CA CYS A 136 13.59 4.32 -6.45
C CYS A 136 13.86 5.79 -6.19
N LEU A 137 13.23 6.67 -6.96
CA LEU A 137 13.08 8.06 -6.55
C LEU A 137 12.07 8.05 -5.39
N GLN A 138 12.56 8.18 -4.14
CA GLN A 138 11.73 8.08 -2.94
C GLN A 138 10.45 8.93 -3.05
N GLY A 139 9.31 8.34 -2.70
CA GLY A 139 8.11 9.06 -2.28
C GLY A 139 7.25 9.72 -3.36
N THR A 140 7.47 9.45 -4.65
CA THR A 140 6.71 10.17 -5.69
C THR A 140 5.49 9.44 -6.24
N GLY A 141 5.39 8.10 -6.12
CA GLY A 141 4.42 7.34 -6.92
C GLY A 141 4.61 7.55 -8.44
N HIS A 142 5.75 8.11 -8.85
CA HIS A 142 6.12 8.37 -10.22
C HIS A 142 7.32 7.50 -10.57
N ALA A 143 7.18 6.72 -11.64
CA ALA A 143 8.32 6.02 -12.22
C ALA A 143 9.44 7.03 -12.57
N PRO A 144 10.73 6.70 -12.40
CA PRO A 144 11.83 7.57 -12.80
C PRO A 144 11.74 7.89 -14.31
N GLY A 145 11.35 9.13 -14.62
CA GLY A 145 11.25 9.64 -16.00
C GLY A 145 10.25 10.80 -16.14
N ASP A 146 10.78 11.97 -16.48
CA ASP A 146 10.15 13.26 -16.88
C ASP A 146 9.11 13.93 -15.98
N GLY A 147 8.61 13.30 -14.92
CA GLY A 147 7.69 13.91 -13.95
C GLY A 147 6.34 14.35 -14.54
N LYS A 148 5.99 13.93 -15.76
CA LYS A 148 4.79 14.41 -16.49
C LYS A 148 4.03 13.33 -17.28
N THR A 149 4.52 12.10 -17.41
CA THR A 149 3.91 11.11 -18.34
C THR A 149 3.49 9.76 -17.76
N TRP A 150 3.39 9.64 -16.44
CA TRP A 150 3.01 8.41 -15.75
C TRP A 150 1.89 8.68 -14.75
N TYR A 151 0.71 8.14 -15.00
CA TYR A 151 -0.41 8.20 -14.05
C TYR A 151 -0.64 6.82 -13.47
N THR A 152 -0.45 6.69 -12.16
CA THR A 152 -0.94 5.54 -11.40
C THR A 152 -2.46 5.54 -11.50
N THR A 153 -3.02 4.50 -12.11
CA THR A 153 -4.47 4.38 -12.28
C THR A 153 -5.08 3.33 -11.36
N GLY A 154 -4.23 2.57 -10.66
CA GLY A 154 -4.64 1.69 -9.57
C GLY A 154 -3.45 1.02 -8.93
N GLU A 155 -3.68 0.38 -7.79
CA GLU A 155 -2.71 -0.42 -7.06
C GLU A 155 -3.23 -1.85 -7.00
N LEU A 156 -2.40 -2.80 -7.41
CA LEU A 156 -2.64 -4.23 -7.24
C LEU A 156 -2.23 -4.62 -5.82
N PRO A 157 -2.71 -5.76 -5.30
CA PRO A 157 -2.28 -6.19 -3.98
C PRO A 157 -0.76 -6.38 -3.90
N GLY A 158 -0.12 -5.61 -3.03
CA GLY A 158 1.29 -5.72 -2.70
C GLY A 158 1.59 -6.90 -1.77
N ALA A 159 2.81 -6.97 -1.26
CA ALA A 159 3.23 -7.93 -0.24
C ALA A 159 3.84 -7.19 0.96
N GLN A 160 3.67 -7.74 2.16
CA GLN A 160 4.24 -7.20 3.41
C GLN A 160 5.31 -8.15 4.01
N ASP A 161 5.63 -9.20 3.26
CA ASP A 161 6.51 -10.27 3.67
C ASP A 161 7.01 -11.04 2.44
N ASN A 162 7.82 -12.08 2.68
CA ASN A 162 8.44 -12.85 1.62
C ASN A 162 7.45 -13.71 0.82
N ASP A 163 6.32 -14.10 1.42
CA ASP A 163 5.36 -15.01 0.81
C ASP A 163 3.92 -14.55 1.07
N MET A 164 3.31 -13.94 0.06
CA MET A 164 1.97 -13.34 0.16
C MET A 164 1.06 -13.95 -0.88
N HIS A 165 -0.15 -14.31 -0.46
CA HIS A 165 -1.16 -14.95 -1.28
C HIS A 165 -2.49 -14.22 -1.12
N MET A 166 -3.05 -13.71 -2.22
CA MET A 166 -4.35 -13.04 -2.19
C MET A 166 -5.27 -13.59 -3.29
N ASN A 167 -6.46 -14.03 -2.89
CA ASN A 167 -7.52 -14.47 -3.81
C ASN A 167 -8.67 -13.47 -3.79
N PHE A 168 -9.17 -13.10 -4.97
CA PHE A 168 -10.44 -12.40 -5.08
C PHE A 168 -11.62 -13.39 -5.10
N PRO A 169 -12.81 -12.99 -4.63
CA PRO A 169 -13.99 -13.85 -4.69
C PRO A 169 -14.33 -14.28 -6.12
N ALA A 170 -14.90 -15.47 -6.27
CA ALA A 170 -15.38 -15.96 -7.56
C ALA A 170 -16.37 -14.97 -8.21
N GLY A 171 -16.27 -14.81 -9.53
CA GLY A 171 -17.11 -13.85 -10.27
C GLY A 171 -16.61 -12.41 -10.22
N THR A 172 -15.49 -12.15 -9.53
CA THR A 172 -14.87 -10.81 -9.47
C THR A 172 -13.54 -10.78 -10.23
N GLY A 173 -13.08 -9.58 -10.58
CA GLY A 173 -11.71 -9.42 -11.07
C GLY A 173 -11.26 -7.97 -11.18
N PHE A 174 -9.97 -7.73 -10.94
CA PHE A 174 -9.34 -6.42 -11.12
C PHE A 174 -8.80 -6.30 -12.55
N ARG A 175 -9.21 -5.26 -13.28
CA ARG A 175 -8.88 -5.14 -14.70
C ARG A 175 -7.45 -4.63 -14.91
N ILE A 176 -6.67 -5.24 -15.80
CA ILE A 176 -5.44 -4.66 -16.34
C ILE A 176 -5.67 -4.49 -17.83
N GLY A 177 -6.04 -3.28 -18.24
CA GLY A 177 -6.26 -2.94 -19.65
C GLY A 177 -5.00 -3.08 -20.53
N PRO A 178 -5.16 -3.14 -21.87
CA PRO A 178 -4.06 -3.41 -22.80
C PRO A 178 -3.00 -2.29 -22.90
N LYS A 179 -3.31 -1.10 -22.35
CA LYS A 179 -2.39 0.05 -22.24
C LYS A 179 -1.87 0.27 -20.82
N HIS A 180 -2.07 -0.71 -19.93
CA HIS A 180 -1.55 -0.63 -18.59
C HIS A 180 -0.23 -1.40 -18.47
N GLY A 181 0.81 -0.72 -18.00
CA GLY A 181 2.02 -1.35 -17.51
C GLY A 181 1.92 -1.57 -16.00
N LEU A 182 2.93 -2.23 -15.45
CA LEU A 182 3.08 -2.46 -14.01
C LEU A 182 4.37 -1.81 -13.51
N TYR A 183 4.27 -1.06 -12.43
CA TYR A 183 5.40 -0.51 -11.71
C TYR A 183 5.53 -1.22 -10.37
N PHE A 184 6.73 -1.66 -10.04
CA PHE A 184 7.01 -2.40 -8.82
C PHE A 184 8.01 -1.62 -7.99
N GLU A 185 7.70 -1.43 -6.72
CA GLU A 185 8.60 -0.86 -5.72
C GLU A 185 8.82 -1.90 -4.62
N ALA A 186 10.02 -2.47 -4.58
CA ALA A 186 10.39 -3.52 -3.64
C ALA A 186 11.37 -2.92 -2.61
N HIS A 187 10.92 -2.78 -1.38
CA HIS A 187 11.78 -2.46 -0.25
C HIS A 187 12.36 -3.75 0.29
N VAL A 188 13.68 -3.87 0.20
CA VAL A 188 14.41 -5.07 0.57
C VAL A 188 15.57 -4.77 1.50
N LEU A 189 15.82 -5.67 2.44
CA LEU A 189 16.88 -5.56 3.42
C LEU A 189 17.58 -6.90 3.67
N ASN A 190 18.84 -6.83 4.07
CA ASN A 190 19.60 -7.99 4.49
C ASN A 190 19.89 -7.95 6.00
N THR A 191 18.99 -8.54 6.78
CA THR A 191 19.13 -8.68 8.24
C THR A 191 20.14 -9.75 8.67
N THR A 192 20.80 -10.44 7.72
CA THR A 192 21.74 -11.52 8.03
C THR A 192 23.18 -11.05 8.10
N MET A 193 24.04 -11.81 8.78
CA MET A 193 25.49 -11.54 8.86
C MET A 193 26.28 -11.95 7.61
N LYS A 194 25.60 -12.35 6.52
CA LYS A 194 26.25 -12.76 5.27
C LYS A 194 25.72 -11.92 4.12
N THR A 195 26.53 -11.72 3.10
CA THR A 195 26.05 -11.17 1.82
C THR A 195 24.96 -12.07 1.24
N LYS A 196 23.90 -11.47 0.73
CA LYS A 196 22.71 -12.15 0.24
C LYS A 196 22.29 -11.60 -1.11
N LYS A 197 21.93 -12.50 -2.03
CA LYS A 197 21.25 -12.13 -3.27
C LYS A 197 19.74 -12.16 -3.04
N ILE A 198 19.06 -11.02 -3.07
CA ILE A 198 17.61 -10.92 -2.90
C ILE A 198 16.98 -11.00 -4.27
N GLU A 199 16.14 -12.00 -4.50
CA GLU A 199 15.39 -12.23 -5.73
C GLU A 199 14.01 -12.80 -5.38
N GLY A 200 13.06 -12.61 -6.28
CA GLY A 200 11.70 -13.09 -6.06
C GLY A 200 10.85 -13.06 -7.32
N LYS A 201 9.60 -13.45 -7.17
CA LYS A 201 8.59 -13.47 -8.22
C LYS A 201 7.30 -12.85 -7.73
N TYR A 202 6.58 -12.21 -8.64
CA TYR A 202 5.20 -11.78 -8.43
C TYR A 202 4.32 -12.38 -9.51
N HIS A 203 3.35 -13.17 -9.10
CA HIS A 203 2.43 -13.91 -9.95
C HIS A 203 1.08 -13.21 -9.98
N ILE A 204 0.53 -13.08 -11.18
CA ILE A 204 -0.77 -12.51 -11.48
C ILE A 204 -1.57 -13.62 -12.16
N TYR A 205 -2.56 -14.14 -11.45
CA TYR A 205 -3.47 -15.18 -11.94
C TYR A 205 -4.71 -14.54 -12.54
N THR A 206 -5.13 -15.03 -13.69
CA THR A 206 -6.17 -14.39 -14.50
C THR A 206 -7.35 -15.30 -14.77
N VAL A 207 -8.50 -14.68 -15.05
CA VAL A 207 -9.70 -15.35 -15.57
C VAL A 207 -10.14 -14.69 -16.88
N THR A 208 -11.01 -15.37 -17.62
CA THR A 208 -11.62 -14.76 -18.81
C THR A 208 -12.60 -13.66 -18.42
N LYS A 209 -12.77 -12.64 -19.27
CA LYS A 209 -13.77 -11.57 -19.03
C LYS A 209 -15.17 -12.12 -18.75
N SER A 210 -15.57 -13.20 -19.43
CA SER A 210 -16.87 -13.87 -19.26
C SER A 210 -17.09 -14.46 -17.87
N GLN A 211 -16.02 -14.70 -17.09
CA GLN A 211 -16.11 -15.16 -15.71
C GLN A 211 -16.24 -14.01 -14.71
N VAL A 212 -16.13 -12.74 -15.15
CA VAL A 212 -16.16 -11.56 -14.27
C VAL A 212 -17.49 -10.83 -14.40
N SER A 213 -18.33 -11.00 -13.39
CA SER A 213 -19.59 -10.27 -13.22
C SER A 213 -19.40 -8.94 -12.49
N ASN A 214 -18.38 -8.85 -11.63
CA ASN A 214 -18.10 -7.66 -10.82
C ASN A 214 -16.63 -7.22 -10.94
N SER A 215 -16.40 -5.99 -11.41
CA SER A 215 -15.06 -5.40 -11.39
C SER A 215 -14.66 -5.04 -9.96
N VAL A 216 -13.45 -5.45 -9.57
CA VAL A 216 -12.78 -4.99 -8.34
C VAL A 216 -12.06 -3.67 -8.63
N GLY A 217 -12.11 -2.74 -7.69
CA GLY A 217 -11.29 -1.53 -7.68
C GLY A 217 -10.90 -1.14 -6.25
N LEU A 218 -10.19 -0.03 -6.13
CA LEU A 218 -9.75 0.46 -4.83
C LEU A 218 -10.81 1.35 -4.16
N LEU A 219 -10.82 1.34 -2.83
CA LEU A 219 -11.36 2.38 -1.98
C LEU A 219 -10.16 3.14 -1.41
N LEU A 220 -10.05 4.43 -1.72
CA LEU A 220 -8.99 5.31 -1.23
C LEU A 220 -9.59 6.36 -0.32
N ALA A 221 -9.52 6.17 1.00
CA ALA A 221 -10.07 7.08 1.99
C ALA A 221 -8.95 7.82 2.73
N PHE A 222 -8.59 9.01 2.24
CA PHE A 222 -7.48 9.81 2.79
C PHE A 222 -7.97 11.14 3.33
N ASN A 223 -7.49 11.54 4.50
CA ASN A 223 -7.75 12.89 5.01
C ASN A 223 -6.77 13.89 4.35
N ASN A 224 -7.29 14.71 3.43
CA ASN A 224 -6.49 15.71 2.70
C ASN A 224 -6.27 17.03 3.45
N LYS A 225 -6.67 17.12 4.73
CA LYS A 225 -6.58 18.33 5.57
C LYS A 225 -5.91 18.06 6.91
N VAL A 226 -5.04 17.04 6.99
CA VAL A 226 -4.34 16.71 8.24
C VAL A 226 -3.39 17.83 8.67
N SER A 227 -3.39 18.12 9.97
CA SER A 227 -2.43 19.04 10.61
C SER A 227 -2.33 18.73 12.10
N TYR A 228 -1.31 17.99 12.51
CA TYR A 228 -1.12 17.56 13.89
C TYR A 228 -0.19 18.53 14.63
N PRO A 229 -0.67 19.24 15.67
CA PRO A 229 0.10 20.28 16.34
C PRO A 229 1.34 19.72 17.07
N PRO A 230 2.40 20.52 17.23
CA PRO A 230 3.63 20.09 17.92
C PRO A 230 3.38 19.73 19.38
N LYS A 231 4.19 18.78 19.88
CA LYS A 231 4.21 18.29 21.28
C LYS A 231 2.85 17.85 21.82
N LYS A 232 2.00 17.28 20.96
CA LYS A 232 0.64 16.87 21.32
C LYS A 232 0.28 15.52 20.73
N ILE A 233 -0.54 14.80 21.51
CA ILE A 233 -1.30 13.66 20.99
C ILE A 233 -2.62 14.20 20.46
N THR A 234 -2.95 13.93 19.21
CA THR A 234 -4.18 14.41 18.58
C THR A 234 -4.74 13.38 17.63
N THR A 235 -6.06 13.18 17.67
CA THR A 235 -6.80 12.36 16.73
C THR A 235 -7.56 13.25 15.76
N GLN A 236 -7.43 12.97 14.47
CA GLN A 236 -8.26 13.59 13.44
C GLN A 236 -9.08 12.53 12.73
N SER A 237 -10.30 12.88 12.32
CA SER A 237 -11.22 11.97 11.66
C SER A 237 -11.81 12.61 10.40
N SER A 238 -11.97 11.79 9.37
CA SER A 238 -12.64 12.10 8.12
C SER A 238 -13.71 11.04 7.84
N SER A 239 -14.66 11.38 6.95
CA SER A 239 -15.73 10.45 6.62
C SER A 239 -16.36 10.74 5.26
N CYS A 240 -16.82 9.68 4.59
CA CYS A 240 -17.58 9.77 3.35
C CYS A 240 -18.85 8.90 3.41
N THR A 241 -19.85 9.23 2.58
CA THR A 241 -21.08 8.44 2.45
C THR A 241 -21.11 7.72 1.12
N PHE A 242 -21.27 6.40 1.14
CA PHE A 242 -21.34 5.58 -0.06
C PHE A 242 -22.57 5.91 -0.89
N LYS A 243 -22.36 6.26 -2.17
CA LYS A 243 -23.45 6.63 -3.09
C LYS A 243 -24.09 5.42 -3.79
N LYS A 244 -23.43 4.27 -3.73
CA LYS A 244 -23.82 2.97 -4.30
C LYS A 244 -23.49 1.88 -3.28
N PRO A 245 -24.14 0.71 -3.37
CA PRO A 245 -23.73 -0.45 -2.58
C PRO A 245 -22.40 -1.01 -3.11
N TYR A 246 -21.60 -1.55 -2.20
CA TYR A 246 -20.33 -2.22 -2.48
C TYR A 246 -20.14 -3.42 -1.55
N THR A 247 -19.16 -4.25 -1.86
CA THR A 247 -18.64 -5.29 -0.99
C THR A 247 -17.15 -5.04 -0.81
N LEU A 248 -16.71 -4.90 0.43
CA LEU A 248 -15.32 -4.68 0.82
C LEU A 248 -14.69 -6.03 1.19
N ILE A 249 -13.57 -6.37 0.53
CA ILE A 249 -12.92 -7.69 0.63
C ILE A 249 -11.56 -7.66 1.31
N PHE A 250 -10.87 -6.52 1.26
CA PHE A 250 -9.60 -6.30 1.96
C PHE A 250 -9.54 -4.86 2.47
N GLY A 251 -8.82 -4.64 3.56
CA GLY A 251 -8.55 -3.33 4.14
C GLY A 251 -7.13 -3.22 4.65
N THR A 252 -6.52 -2.04 4.51
CA THR A 252 -5.21 -1.71 5.09
C THR A 252 -5.18 -0.22 5.45
N GLY A 253 -4.24 0.17 6.30
CA GLY A 253 -4.05 1.53 6.78
C GLY A 253 -2.76 2.14 6.25
N HIS A 254 -2.70 3.47 6.25
CA HIS A 254 -1.49 4.24 5.99
C HIS A 254 -1.38 5.39 6.98
N MET A 255 -0.27 5.41 7.71
CA MET A 255 0.17 6.50 8.57
C MET A 255 1.67 6.67 8.39
N HIS A 256 2.16 7.89 8.61
CA HIS A 256 3.59 8.16 8.68
C HIS A 256 4.11 8.01 10.12
N ALA A 257 5.40 8.28 10.31
CA ALA A 257 6.02 8.39 11.62
C ALA A 257 5.18 9.24 12.59
N TYR A 258 5.25 8.89 13.86
CA TYR A 258 4.44 9.45 14.95
C TYR A 258 2.95 9.08 14.95
N GLY A 259 2.44 8.41 13.90
CA GLY A 259 1.16 7.72 13.96
C GLY A 259 1.15 6.66 15.05
N THR A 260 0.08 6.57 15.82
CA THR A 260 -0.04 5.62 16.94
C THR A 260 -1.30 4.77 16.88
N LEU A 261 -2.30 5.18 16.11
CA LEU A 261 -3.54 4.43 15.92
C LEU A 261 -4.25 4.92 14.67
N LEU A 262 -4.59 4.01 13.77
CA LEU A 262 -5.57 4.21 12.72
C LEU A 262 -6.75 3.29 12.98
N GLU A 263 -7.97 3.84 12.90
CA GLU A 263 -9.21 3.05 12.92
C GLU A 263 -10.10 3.44 11.74
N ALA A 264 -10.85 2.46 11.22
CA ALA A 264 -11.91 2.70 10.25
C ALA A 264 -13.21 2.00 10.67
N TYR A 265 -14.33 2.66 10.43
CA TYR A 265 -15.68 2.25 10.80
C TYR A 265 -16.61 2.38 9.59
N VAL A 266 -17.46 1.38 9.38
CA VAL A 266 -18.66 1.51 8.55
C VAL A 266 -19.85 1.68 9.49
N ASN A 267 -20.48 2.85 9.42
CA ASN A 267 -21.41 3.34 10.43
C ASN A 267 -20.76 3.29 11.82
N ASN A 268 -21.25 2.42 12.71
CA ASN A 268 -20.73 2.25 14.08
C ASN A 268 -19.93 0.95 14.25
N THR A 269 -19.72 0.18 13.18
CA THR A 269 -18.98 -1.08 13.22
C THR A 269 -17.53 -0.83 12.85
N LYS A 270 -16.60 -1.13 13.75
CA LYS A 270 -15.17 -1.08 13.45
C LYS A 270 -14.83 -2.15 12.43
N ILE A 271 -14.22 -1.75 11.33
CA ILE A 271 -13.81 -2.64 10.23
C ILE A 271 -12.29 -2.75 10.12
N TYR A 272 -11.53 -1.83 10.72
CA TYR A 272 -10.07 -1.86 10.64
C TYR A 272 -9.47 -1.14 11.84
N SER A 273 -8.31 -1.61 12.30
CA SER A 273 -7.52 -1.00 13.37
C SER A 273 -6.07 -1.40 13.20
N THR A 274 -5.14 -0.45 13.29
CA THR A 274 -3.71 -0.74 13.37
C THR A 274 -2.99 0.31 14.23
N THR A 275 -1.92 -0.10 14.89
CA THR A 275 -0.95 0.80 15.53
C THR A 275 0.38 0.86 14.76
N ALA A 276 0.50 0.07 13.69
CA ALA A 276 1.69 0.01 12.86
C ALA A 276 1.70 1.20 11.88
N VAL A 277 2.88 1.77 11.67
CA VAL A 277 3.16 2.80 10.64
C VAL A 277 3.94 2.23 9.47
N GLU A 278 4.65 1.12 9.70
CA GLU A 278 5.36 0.31 8.72
C GLU A 278 4.86 -1.12 8.83
N ASP A 279 5.09 -1.96 7.81
CA ASP A 279 4.64 -3.36 7.76
C ASP A 279 3.15 -3.54 8.07
N VAL A 280 2.34 -2.61 7.58
CA VAL A 280 0.92 -2.56 7.88
C VAL A 280 0.21 -3.73 7.20
N GLU A 281 -0.34 -4.62 8.03
CA GLU A 281 -1.03 -5.81 7.57
C GLU A 281 -2.22 -5.45 6.65
N ILE A 282 -2.40 -6.26 5.61
CA ILE A 282 -3.61 -6.23 4.77
C ILE A 282 -4.62 -7.20 5.38
N THR A 283 -5.67 -6.66 5.98
CA THR A 283 -6.74 -7.45 6.60
C THR A 283 -7.71 -7.97 5.53
N PRO A 284 -7.86 -9.29 5.36
CA PRO A 284 -8.97 -9.85 4.60
C PRO A 284 -10.30 -9.75 5.36
N TYR A 285 -11.39 -9.62 4.63
CA TYR A 285 -12.73 -9.72 5.21
C TYR A 285 -13.40 -11.03 4.80
N LEU A 286 -13.50 -11.95 5.77
CA LEU A 286 -14.16 -13.25 5.62
C LEU A 286 -15.17 -13.44 6.79
N PRO A 287 -16.48 -13.28 6.56
CA PRO A 287 -17.12 -12.90 5.30
C PRO A 287 -16.80 -11.46 4.88
N ALA A 288 -16.92 -11.18 3.58
CA ALA A 288 -16.74 -9.84 3.05
C ALA A 288 -17.76 -8.86 3.66
N ILE A 289 -17.38 -7.60 3.80
CA ILE A 289 -18.23 -6.58 4.41
C ILE A 289 -19.16 -6.00 3.36
N GLU A 290 -20.47 -6.17 3.55
CA GLU A 290 -21.48 -5.53 2.73
C GLU A 290 -21.65 -4.06 3.11
N ILE A 291 -21.55 -3.19 2.12
CA ILE A 291 -21.75 -1.75 2.23
C ILE A 291 -23.01 -1.38 1.46
N LYS A 292 -23.96 -0.75 2.13
CA LYS A 292 -25.20 -0.27 1.52
C LYS A 292 -25.02 1.16 1.04
N LYS A 293 -25.83 1.54 0.05
CA LYS A 293 -25.99 2.94 -0.30
C LYS A 293 -26.47 3.72 0.93
N GLY A 294 -25.77 4.81 1.26
CA GLY A 294 -26.05 5.64 2.43
C GLY A 294 -25.25 5.28 3.68
N ASP A 295 -24.56 4.14 3.69
CA ASP A 295 -23.61 3.84 4.78
C ASP A 295 -22.48 4.86 4.79
N LYS A 296 -21.96 5.13 5.99
CA LYS A 296 -20.90 6.11 6.23
C LYS A 296 -19.60 5.39 6.58
N LEU A 297 -18.57 5.56 5.77
CA LEU A 297 -17.20 5.23 6.16
C LEU A 297 -16.64 6.39 6.99
N THR A 298 -16.11 6.09 8.17
CA THR A 298 -15.37 7.04 9.00
C THR A 298 -14.01 6.45 9.29
N TRP A 299 -12.94 7.21 9.07
CA TRP A 299 -11.59 6.81 9.45
C TRP A 299 -10.96 7.89 10.31
N SER A 300 -10.03 7.50 11.17
CA SER A 300 -9.33 8.41 12.05
C SER A 300 -7.92 7.95 12.32
N CYS A 301 -7.01 8.91 12.42
CA CYS A 301 -5.62 8.64 12.83
C CYS A 301 -5.25 9.49 14.03
N THR A 302 -4.64 8.84 15.01
CA THR A 302 -4.04 9.45 16.19
C THR A 302 -2.55 9.56 15.98
N TYR A 303 -2.01 10.76 16.18
CA TYR A 303 -0.59 11.03 16.13
C TYR A 303 -0.10 11.53 17.48
N ASN A 304 1.07 11.06 17.89
CA ASN A 304 1.85 11.62 18.98
C ASN A 304 3.00 12.46 18.41
N ASN A 305 2.69 13.69 18.00
CA ASN A 305 3.70 14.56 17.40
C ASN A 305 4.68 15.05 18.48
N LYS A 306 5.85 14.41 18.55
CA LYS A 306 6.92 14.74 19.49
C LYS A 306 7.83 15.88 18.99
N THR A 307 7.61 16.38 17.78
CA THR A 307 8.45 17.42 17.17
C THR A 307 8.03 18.82 17.64
N ASP A 308 8.85 19.82 17.31
CA ASP A 308 8.56 21.24 17.56
C ASP A 308 7.78 21.92 16.42
N LYS A 309 7.42 21.17 15.37
CA LYS A 309 6.64 21.66 14.23
C LYS A 309 5.32 20.91 14.10
N ALA A 310 4.34 21.51 13.43
CA ALA A 310 3.15 20.77 13.05
C ALA A 310 3.49 19.76 11.94
N LEU A 311 2.90 18.57 12.00
CA LEU A 311 2.95 17.60 10.90
C LEU A 311 1.75 17.87 9.99
N ASN A 312 1.99 18.36 8.79
CA ASN A 312 0.94 18.64 7.79
C ASN A 312 0.91 17.53 6.75
N LEU A 313 -0.10 17.54 5.86
CA LEU A 313 -0.15 16.62 4.74
C LEU A 313 1.12 16.74 3.88
N GLY A 314 1.75 15.60 3.59
CA GLY A 314 2.92 15.53 2.72
C GLY A 314 3.42 14.10 2.60
N PHE A 315 4.54 13.93 1.88
CA PHE A 315 5.09 12.62 1.50
C PHE A 315 6.29 12.19 2.34
N SER A 316 6.87 13.11 3.13
CA SER A 316 7.95 12.75 4.05
C SER A 316 7.37 11.95 5.21
N ASP A 317 7.85 10.72 5.40
CA ASP A 317 7.47 9.90 6.54
C ASP A 317 7.82 10.59 7.89
N ILE A 318 8.98 11.24 7.98
CA ILE A 318 9.47 11.81 9.23
C ILE A 318 9.04 13.27 9.47
N TYR A 319 8.69 14.01 8.42
CA TYR A 319 8.39 15.46 8.51
C TYR A 319 6.93 15.80 8.24
N ASP A 320 6.19 14.91 7.59
CA ASP A 320 4.80 15.10 7.21
C ASP A 320 3.91 14.05 7.88
N ALA A 321 2.61 14.14 7.66
CA ALA A 321 1.63 13.15 8.10
C ALA A 321 0.73 12.70 6.94
N MET A 322 0.30 11.45 6.99
CA MET A 322 -0.82 10.93 6.22
C MET A 322 -1.81 10.19 7.11
N CYS A 323 -3.07 10.14 6.68
CA CYS A 323 -4.09 9.37 7.36
C CYS A 323 -5.01 8.75 6.31
N GLY A 324 -4.76 7.48 6.00
CA GLY A 324 -5.43 6.78 4.90
C GLY A 324 -5.95 5.40 5.29
N PHE A 325 -7.20 5.10 4.95
CA PHE A 325 -7.70 3.73 4.86
C PHE A 325 -7.82 3.35 3.39
N VAL A 326 -7.22 2.22 3.01
CA VAL A 326 -7.27 1.67 1.66
C VAL A 326 -7.99 0.34 1.69
N GLY A 327 -8.82 0.07 0.70
CA GLY A 327 -9.49 -1.23 0.59
C GLY A 327 -9.71 -1.67 -0.84
N PHE A 328 -10.07 -2.94 -1.00
CA PHE A 328 -10.52 -3.50 -2.28
C PHE A 328 -12.03 -3.70 -2.23
N ILE A 329 -12.75 -3.13 -3.20
CA ILE A 329 -14.21 -3.15 -3.25
C ILE A 329 -14.74 -3.61 -4.62
N TYR A 330 -15.96 -4.14 -4.64
CA TYR A 330 -16.72 -4.39 -5.88
C TYR A 330 -18.23 -4.18 -5.66
N PRO A 331 -19.04 -3.95 -6.72
CA PRO A 331 -18.63 -3.67 -8.10
C PRO A 331 -18.25 -2.21 -8.29
N THR A 332 -17.13 -1.95 -8.96
CA THR A 332 -16.76 -0.58 -9.35
C THR A 332 -17.19 -0.20 -10.77
N MET A 333 -17.55 -1.22 -11.58
CA MET A 333 -18.07 -1.21 -12.95
C MET A 333 -17.27 -0.44 -14.02
N ASP A 334 -16.71 0.74 -13.75
CA ASP A 334 -15.83 1.51 -14.65
C ASP A 334 -14.85 2.46 -13.91
N SER A 335 -15.12 2.80 -12.64
CA SER A 335 -14.21 3.63 -11.84
C SER A 335 -13.13 2.75 -11.20
N GLU A 336 -11.88 2.95 -11.59
CA GLU A 336 -10.76 2.12 -11.11
C GLU A 336 -10.48 2.30 -9.61
N ALA A 337 -10.90 3.44 -9.04
CA ALA A 337 -10.93 3.71 -7.61
C ALA A 337 -12.18 4.52 -7.21
N LEU A 338 -12.66 4.27 -6.00
CA LEU A 338 -13.58 5.12 -5.25
C LEU A 338 -12.74 5.97 -4.29
N ILE A 339 -12.75 7.28 -4.48
CA ILE A 339 -12.03 8.23 -3.62
C ILE A 339 -12.98 8.77 -2.56
N CYS A 340 -12.51 8.79 -1.31
CA CYS A 340 -13.13 9.42 -0.17
C CYS A 340 -12.14 10.43 0.43
N ASP A 341 -12.51 11.70 0.42
CA ASP A 341 -11.71 12.83 0.92
C ASP A 341 -12.45 13.66 1.99
#